data_AF-A0A0S8G670-F1
#
_entry.id   AF-A0A0S8G670-F1
#
_cell.length_a   1.000
_cell.length_b   1.000
_cell.length_c   1.000
_cell.angle_alpha   90.00
_cell.angle_beta   90.00
_cell.angle_gamma   90.00
#
_symmetry.space_group_name_H-M   'P 1'
#
loop_
_entity.id
_entity.type
_entity.pdbx_description
1 polymer ?
#
loop_
_entity_poly.entity_id
_entity_poly.type
_entity_poly.pdbx_seq_one_letter_code
_entity_poly.pdbx_strand_id
1 'polypeptide(L)'
;MSLSRRDFLQMLAAASAAGMLPACADKKATSASGASGNPYEVPVFGNVSLLHFTDCHAQLLPIYFREPNINIGVGERVGTPPHLVGEALLKHFNIAPNSLEAHAFTYLNFDEAARKYGKVGGFAHMATLVKTLRNSRPNRSLLLDSGDTWQGSGTALWTKGQDMVDATKLLGVDIMTAHWEFTHGAARVKEIIEKDLKGKIEFLAQNVNDAVWDEPIFKPYVIREINKVPVAIIGQAFPYTTIANPRYLIPDWSFGIKEESVQKMVDKARGEGAQVVVLLSHNGMDVDLKLASRVTGIDVILGGHTHDAVPQPSVISNKSGKTLVINSGSNTKFLSVLDLDVRGGKVQDFRYKLLPVFSNLIAPDKEMAAFIEKVRAPFKNKLEEKLAVTESLLYRRGNFNGTFDQLICDALMEIQGADIAFSPGFRWGTSLLPGDTITMEHVLDQTAITYGKTTLNEFTGEQIRTILEDVGDNLFNPDPYYQQGGDMVRVGGLEYAIDISAPMGKRISDMTLKGKPIDARKKYKVAGWASVQPQPELAKDIWDIVAEYLRAKKTVKITQANTPKLKGAENNPGIAL
;
A
#
# COMPACT_ATOMS: atom_id res chain seq x y z
N MET A 1 56.64 -12.16 19.77
CA MET A 1 55.95 -11.94 21.05
C MET A 1 55.31 -13.25 21.48
N SER A 2 55.79 -13.87 22.55
CA SER A 2 55.25 -15.13 23.06
C SER A 2 54.11 -14.86 24.04
N LEU A 3 52.90 -15.33 23.71
CA LEU A 3 51.75 -15.31 24.62
C LEU A 3 52.08 -16.14 25.87
N SER A 4 51.85 -15.57 27.05
CA SER A 4 52.10 -16.28 28.29
C SER A 4 50.97 -17.28 28.57
N ARG A 5 51.26 -18.31 29.37
CA ARG A 5 50.29 -19.33 29.79
C ARG A 5 49.08 -18.73 30.52
N ARG A 6 49.25 -17.55 31.12
CA ARG A 6 48.20 -16.78 31.80
C ARG A 6 47.28 -16.06 30.82
N ASP A 7 47.82 -15.55 29.70
CA ASP A 7 47.04 -14.91 28.64
C ASP A 7 46.18 -15.94 27.89
N PHE A 8 46.71 -17.15 27.69
CA PHE A 8 45.96 -18.27 27.09
C PHE A 8 44.80 -18.74 27.98
N LEU A 9 45.00 -18.79 29.30
CA LEU A 9 43.95 -19.15 30.26
C LEU A 9 42.89 -18.06 30.40
N GLN A 10 43.26 -16.78 30.28
CA GLN A 10 42.28 -15.68 30.24
C GLN A 10 41.47 -15.66 28.95
N MET A 11 42.07 -16.03 27.81
CA MET A 11 41.35 -16.23 26.55
C MET A 11 40.36 -17.40 26.63
N LEU A 12 40.76 -18.51 27.24
CA LEU A 12 39.86 -19.66 27.46
C LEU A 12 38.74 -19.34 28.44
N ALA A 13 39.01 -18.57 29.50
CA ALA A 13 38.00 -18.11 30.45
C ALA A 13 36.97 -17.16 29.79
N ALA A 14 37.44 -16.24 28.93
CA ALA A 14 36.57 -15.35 28.15
C ALA A 14 35.75 -16.12 27.10
N ALA A 15 36.31 -17.18 26.50
CA ALA A 15 35.59 -18.06 25.58
C ALA A 15 34.54 -18.94 26.29
N SER A 16 34.79 -19.34 27.56
CA SER A 16 33.83 -20.13 28.35
C SER A 16 32.71 -19.30 28.99
N ALA A 17 32.94 -18.00 29.25
CA ALA A 17 31.91 -17.10 29.78
C ALA A 17 30.89 -16.63 28.73
N ALA A 18 31.19 -16.80 27.44
CA ALA A 18 30.25 -16.55 26.34
C ALA A 18 29.26 -17.71 26.12
N GLY A 19 29.37 -18.82 26.87
CA GLY A 19 28.70 -20.08 26.58
C GLY A 19 27.58 -20.53 27.52
N MET A 20 27.13 -19.73 28.51
CA MET A 20 26.09 -20.18 29.44
C MET A 20 25.17 -19.06 29.95
N LEU A 21 24.07 -18.80 29.24
CA LEU A 21 22.83 -18.20 29.76
C LEU A 21 21.61 -18.77 28.98
N PRO A 22 20.42 -18.85 29.61
CA PRO A 22 19.42 -19.87 29.30
C PRO A 22 18.64 -19.65 28.00
N ALA A 23 18.33 -20.75 27.34
CA ALA A 23 17.54 -20.85 26.13
C ALA A 23 16.10 -20.36 26.35
N CYS A 24 15.77 -19.17 25.86
CA CYS A 24 14.44 -18.81 25.37
C CYS A 24 14.52 -17.49 24.60
N ALA A 25 14.00 -17.49 23.38
CA ALA A 25 13.80 -16.33 22.50
C ALA A 25 15.06 -15.62 21.98
N ASP A 26 15.75 -16.23 21.01
CA ASP A 26 16.43 -15.49 19.92
C ASP A 26 16.88 -16.45 18.82
N LYS A 27 15.95 -16.80 17.92
CA LYS A 27 16.30 -17.23 16.57
C LYS A 27 15.83 -16.14 15.63
N LYS A 28 16.72 -15.16 15.40
CA LYS A 28 16.65 -14.29 14.23
C LYS A 28 16.49 -15.19 12.99
N ALA A 29 15.41 -14.98 12.26
CA ALA A 29 15.21 -15.52 10.93
C ALA A 29 16.22 -14.84 9.99
N THR A 30 17.47 -15.27 10.04
CA THR A 30 18.47 -14.91 9.04
C THR A 30 18.16 -15.71 7.79
N SER A 31 17.96 -14.98 6.69
CA SER A 31 17.87 -15.46 5.33
C SER A 31 18.94 -16.51 5.05
N ALA A 32 18.51 -17.76 4.90
CA ALA A 32 19.29 -18.71 4.12
C ALA A 32 19.19 -18.29 2.66
N SER A 33 20.05 -17.36 2.23
CA SER A 33 20.40 -17.22 0.81
C SER A 33 21.20 -18.45 0.43
N GLY A 34 20.49 -19.55 0.18
CA GLY A 34 21.06 -20.76 -0.37
C GLY A 34 21.50 -20.51 -1.81
N ALA A 35 22.80 -20.69 -2.06
CA ALA A 35 23.53 -21.21 -3.22
C ALA A 35 22.91 -21.36 -4.65
N SER A 36 21.70 -20.90 -4.97
CA SER A 36 21.20 -20.79 -6.33
C SER A 36 21.04 -19.32 -6.70
N GLY A 37 21.62 -18.88 -7.82
CA GLY A 37 21.60 -17.47 -8.25
C GLY A 37 20.22 -16.89 -8.58
N ASN A 38 19.12 -17.63 -8.35
CA ASN A 38 17.75 -17.23 -8.64
C ASN A 38 17.03 -16.77 -7.35
N PRO A 39 16.71 -15.47 -7.18
CA PRO A 39 16.07 -14.95 -5.97
C PRO A 39 14.67 -15.52 -5.68
N TYR A 40 14.03 -16.16 -6.67
CA TYR A 40 12.68 -16.73 -6.58
C TYR A 40 12.64 -18.20 -6.18
N GLU A 41 13.78 -18.87 -6.03
CA GLU A 41 13.84 -20.20 -5.43
C GLU A 41 13.69 -20.07 -3.91
N VAL A 42 12.46 -20.20 -3.43
CA VAL A 42 12.14 -20.13 -2.01
C VAL A 42 12.03 -21.54 -1.44
N PRO A 43 12.95 -21.96 -0.54
CA PRO A 43 12.84 -23.24 0.13
C PRO A 43 11.49 -23.39 0.81
N VAL A 44 10.93 -24.58 0.66
CA VAL A 44 9.69 -24.97 1.32
C VAL A 44 9.92 -25.11 2.81
N PHE A 45 8.97 -24.64 3.61
CA PHE A 45 8.90 -24.91 5.05
C PHE A 45 7.48 -25.26 5.49
N GLY A 46 7.35 -25.99 6.60
CA GLY A 46 6.07 -26.24 7.26
C GLY A 46 5.02 -26.98 6.41
N ASN A 47 3.77 -26.85 6.84
CA ASN A 47 2.61 -27.56 6.29
C ASN A 47 1.47 -26.64 5.84
N VAL A 48 1.53 -25.34 6.11
CA VAL A 48 0.59 -24.32 5.60
C VAL A 48 1.39 -23.20 4.93
N SER A 49 0.97 -22.76 3.75
CA SER A 49 1.59 -21.64 3.03
C SER A 49 0.54 -20.61 2.63
N LEU A 50 0.84 -19.35 2.90
CA LEU A 50 0.01 -18.21 2.52
C LEU A 50 0.84 -17.32 1.59
N LEU A 51 0.39 -17.23 0.34
CA LEU A 51 0.87 -16.29 -0.65
C LEU A 51 -0.01 -15.04 -0.57
N HIS A 52 0.58 -13.85 -0.50
CA HIS A 52 -0.19 -12.63 -0.26
C HIS A 52 0.32 -11.44 -1.07
N PHE A 53 -0.60 -10.77 -1.75
CA PHE A 53 -0.40 -9.47 -2.38
C PHE A 53 -1.60 -8.55 -2.06
N THR A 54 -1.46 -7.26 -2.32
CA THR A 54 -2.47 -6.24 -2.03
C THR A 54 -2.20 -5.01 -2.89
N ASP A 55 -3.12 -4.06 -2.90
CA ASP A 55 -2.94 -2.69 -3.39
C ASP A 55 -2.40 -2.70 -4.83
N CYS A 56 -2.86 -3.62 -5.68
CA CYS A 56 -2.31 -3.76 -7.02
C CYS A 56 -2.74 -2.62 -7.96
N HIS A 57 -3.80 -1.90 -7.59
CA HIS A 57 -4.35 -0.74 -8.26
C HIS A 57 -4.43 -0.88 -9.79
N ALA A 58 -4.96 -2.02 -10.22
CA ALA A 58 -5.22 -2.36 -11.61
C ALA A 58 -4.01 -2.24 -12.56
N GLN A 59 -2.79 -2.37 -12.02
CA GLN A 59 -1.56 -2.35 -12.81
C GLN A 59 -1.29 -3.72 -13.43
N LEU A 60 -1.88 -3.96 -14.61
CA LEU A 60 -1.71 -5.21 -15.36
C LEU A 60 -0.29 -5.37 -15.93
N LEU A 61 0.34 -4.27 -16.34
CA LEU A 61 1.67 -4.26 -16.95
C LEU A 61 2.77 -3.99 -15.90
N PRO A 62 4.02 -4.39 -16.18
CA PRO A 62 5.17 -3.93 -15.40
C PRO A 62 5.30 -2.40 -15.39
N ILE A 63 5.68 -1.86 -14.22
CA ILE A 63 5.84 -0.43 -13.98
C ILE A 63 7.22 -0.11 -13.37
N TYR A 64 7.59 1.17 -13.35
CA TYR A 64 8.54 1.66 -12.36
C TYR A 64 7.78 2.19 -11.16
N PHE A 65 8.25 1.91 -9.95
CA PHE A 65 7.61 2.37 -8.72
C PHE A 65 8.64 2.67 -7.62
N ARG A 66 8.83 3.95 -7.34
CA ARG A 66 9.74 4.47 -6.31
C ARG A 66 9.05 4.48 -4.94
N GLU A 67 9.70 3.88 -3.95
CA GLU A 67 9.30 3.93 -2.53
C GLU A 67 9.41 5.37 -1.97
N PRO A 68 8.71 5.71 -0.87
CA PRO A 68 8.76 7.07 -0.33
C PRO A 68 10.13 7.41 0.25
N ASN A 69 10.52 8.68 0.13
CA ASN A 69 11.62 9.26 0.91
C ASN A 69 11.12 9.99 2.18
N ILE A 70 9.81 10.14 2.34
CA ILE A 70 9.18 10.68 3.55
C ILE A 70 7.98 9.79 3.89
N ASN A 71 8.10 9.00 4.95
CA ASN A 71 7.06 8.22 5.60
C ASN A 71 7.26 8.29 7.12
N ILE A 72 6.65 9.29 7.75
CA ILE A 72 6.88 9.74 9.11
C ILE A 72 5.99 8.97 10.07
N GLY A 73 6.61 8.31 11.04
CA GLY A 73 5.92 7.74 12.19
C GLY A 73 5.76 8.78 13.29
N VAL A 74 4.66 8.67 14.05
CA VAL A 74 4.34 9.56 15.18
C VAL A 74 4.10 8.75 16.47
N GLY A 75 4.23 9.40 17.62
CA GLY A 75 4.06 8.75 18.92
C GLY A 75 4.96 7.53 19.09
N GLU A 76 4.36 6.38 19.43
CA GLU A 76 5.09 5.12 19.61
C GLU A 76 5.61 4.49 18.31
N ARG A 77 5.22 5.02 17.14
CA ARG A 77 5.62 4.51 15.82
C ARG A 77 6.88 5.18 15.26
N VAL A 78 7.44 6.18 15.95
CA VAL A 78 8.68 6.84 15.55
C VAL A 78 9.82 5.82 15.53
N GLY A 79 10.50 5.68 14.38
CA GLY A 79 11.66 4.80 14.26
C GLY A 79 11.35 3.31 14.23
N THR A 80 10.09 2.95 13.99
CA THR A 80 9.69 1.55 13.79
C THR A 80 9.13 1.37 12.38
N PRO A 81 9.31 0.20 11.73
CA PRO A 81 8.55 -0.13 10.53
C PRO A 81 7.04 0.07 10.76
N PRO A 82 6.30 0.62 9.78
CA PRO A 82 6.73 0.88 8.41
C PRO A 82 7.44 2.23 8.17
N HIS A 83 7.63 3.06 9.18
CA HIS A 83 8.13 4.44 9.06
C HIS A 83 9.64 4.58 9.06
N LEU A 84 10.32 3.66 8.38
CA LEU A 84 11.75 3.75 8.10
C LEU A 84 11.92 3.91 6.60
N VAL A 85 12.70 4.90 6.18
CA VAL A 85 12.97 5.16 4.76
C VAL A 85 14.47 5.16 4.48
N GLY A 86 14.84 4.95 3.22
CA GLY A 86 16.24 5.03 2.75
C GLY A 86 17.21 4.22 3.61
N GLU A 87 18.30 4.87 4.04
CA GLU A 87 19.38 4.23 4.80
C GLU A 87 18.94 3.66 6.15
N ALA A 88 17.93 4.27 6.79
CA ALA A 88 17.39 3.77 8.05
C ALA A 88 16.71 2.41 7.85
N LEU A 89 15.95 2.25 6.76
CA LEU A 89 15.36 0.97 6.37
C LEU A 89 16.43 -0.07 6.06
N LEU A 90 17.41 0.29 5.22
CA LEU A 90 18.49 -0.62 4.82
C LEU A 90 19.24 -1.14 6.05
N LYS A 91 19.60 -0.25 6.98
CA LYS A 91 20.27 -0.62 8.22
C LYS A 91 19.42 -1.52 9.11
N HIS A 92 18.14 -1.20 9.28
CA HIS A 92 17.23 -1.97 10.14
C HIS A 92 17.07 -3.42 9.65
N PHE A 93 16.90 -3.61 8.35
CA PHE A 93 16.69 -4.93 7.75
C PHE A 93 17.98 -5.60 7.24
N ASN A 94 19.15 -4.98 7.48
CA ASN A 94 20.45 -5.45 7.01
C ASN A 94 20.48 -5.72 5.48
N ILE A 95 19.89 -4.80 4.72
CA ILE A 95 19.88 -4.83 3.25
C ILE A 95 21.11 -4.09 2.74
N ALA A 96 21.88 -4.73 1.87
CA ALA A 96 23.06 -4.10 1.28
C ALA A 96 22.67 -2.92 0.37
N PRO A 97 23.33 -1.74 0.49
CA PRO A 97 23.07 -0.62 -0.39
C PRO A 97 23.42 -0.96 -1.85
N ASN A 98 22.78 -0.27 -2.81
CA ASN A 98 22.97 -0.46 -4.25
C ASN A 98 22.70 -1.90 -4.77
N SER A 99 22.02 -2.72 -3.97
CA SER A 99 21.59 -4.07 -4.33
C SER A 99 20.22 -4.08 -5.03
N LEU A 100 19.85 -5.24 -5.58
CA LEU A 100 18.52 -5.48 -6.13
C LEU A 100 17.42 -5.27 -5.07
N GLU A 101 17.65 -5.72 -3.84
CA GLU A 101 16.71 -5.54 -2.72
C GLU A 101 16.62 -4.07 -2.30
N ALA A 102 17.75 -3.34 -2.23
CA ALA A 102 17.72 -1.92 -1.92
C ALA A 102 16.90 -1.13 -2.95
N HIS A 103 16.98 -1.48 -4.23
CA HIS A 103 16.14 -0.88 -5.27
C HIS A 103 14.65 -1.21 -5.10
N ALA A 104 14.32 -2.43 -4.67
CA ALA A 104 12.94 -2.80 -4.39
C ALA A 104 12.37 -2.00 -3.21
N PHE A 105 13.12 -1.86 -2.11
CA PHE A 105 12.59 -1.35 -0.84
C PHE A 105 12.86 0.13 -0.56
N THR A 106 13.63 0.82 -1.40
CA THR A 106 13.99 2.22 -1.13
C THR A 106 13.93 3.11 -2.36
N TYR A 107 13.98 4.41 -2.11
CA TYR A 107 14.06 5.44 -3.13
C TYR A 107 15.51 5.76 -3.56
N LEU A 108 16.50 5.19 -2.87
CA LEU A 108 17.91 5.53 -3.03
C LEU A 108 18.40 5.13 -4.42
N ASN A 109 19.08 6.05 -5.09
CA ASN A 109 19.64 5.87 -6.44
C ASN A 109 18.61 5.34 -7.47
N PHE A 110 17.33 5.68 -7.30
CA PHE A 110 16.23 5.04 -8.02
C PHE A 110 16.36 5.11 -9.55
N ASP A 111 16.77 6.25 -10.14
CA ASP A 111 16.89 6.38 -11.60
C ASP A 111 17.94 5.42 -12.17
N GLU A 112 19.15 5.41 -11.60
CA GLU A 112 20.21 4.48 -12.01
C GLU A 112 19.80 3.02 -11.78
N ALA A 113 19.25 2.72 -10.60
CA ALA A 113 18.84 1.38 -10.24
C ALA A 113 17.69 0.86 -11.10
N ALA A 114 16.72 1.70 -11.46
CA ALA A 114 15.60 1.35 -12.35
C ALA A 114 16.09 1.02 -13.76
N ARG A 115 17.08 1.76 -14.28
CA ARG A 115 17.70 1.45 -15.59
C ARG A 115 18.48 0.14 -15.56
N LYS A 116 19.11 -0.18 -14.43
CA LYS A 116 19.89 -1.40 -14.24
C LYS A 116 19.01 -2.63 -14.04
N TYR A 117 18.03 -2.55 -13.14
CA TYR A 117 17.24 -3.68 -12.67
C TYR A 117 15.89 -3.80 -13.35
N GLY A 118 15.44 -2.78 -14.09
CA GLY A 118 14.22 -2.81 -14.89
C GLY A 118 12.94 -2.58 -14.09
N LYS A 119 11.82 -2.89 -14.74
CA LYS A 119 10.47 -2.71 -14.19
C LYS A 119 10.12 -3.80 -13.19
N VAL A 120 9.17 -3.48 -12.32
CA VAL A 120 8.60 -4.37 -11.30
C VAL A 120 7.13 -4.66 -11.56
N GLY A 121 6.63 -5.72 -10.94
CA GLY A 121 5.22 -6.14 -11.00
C GLY A 121 4.79 -6.68 -12.36
N GLY A 122 3.50 -6.47 -12.66
CA GLY A 122 2.83 -6.95 -13.85
C GLY A 122 2.25 -8.35 -13.67
N PHE A 123 0.96 -8.49 -14.00
CA PHE A 123 0.18 -9.70 -13.73
C PHE A 123 0.70 -10.94 -14.45
N ALA A 124 1.26 -10.80 -15.65
CA ALA A 124 1.87 -11.93 -16.36
C ALA A 124 3.09 -12.52 -15.62
N HIS A 125 3.91 -11.67 -15.01
CA HIS A 125 5.09 -12.10 -14.26
C HIS A 125 4.69 -12.65 -12.88
N MET A 126 3.74 -11.97 -12.23
CA MET A 126 3.12 -12.44 -10.99
C MET A 126 2.49 -13.82 -11.17
N ALA A 127 1.79 -14.07 -12.28
CA ALA A 127 1.18 -15.37 -12.58
C ALA A 127 2.22 -16.49 -12.69
N THR A 128 3.35 -16.26 -13.37
CA THR A 128 4.45 -17.22 -13.41
C THR A 128 5.02 -17.49 -12.01
N LEU A 129 5.21 -16.45 -11.20
CA LEU A 129 5.73 -16.59 -9.84
C LEU A 129 4.76 -17.38 -8.94
N VAL A 130 3.47 -17.03 -8.96
CA VAL A 130 2.41 -17.72 -8.22
C VAL A 130 2.35 -19.20 -8.64
N LYS A 131 2.32 -19.50 -9.94
CA LYS A 131 2.32 -20.88 -10.45
C LYS A 131 3.55 -21.65 -9.96
N THR A 132 4.74 -21.03 -10.00
CA THR A 132 5.99 -21.63 -9.51
C THR A 132 5.92 -21.97 -8.02
N LEU A 133 5.49 -21.01 -7.19
CA LEU A 133 5.40 -21.18 -5.75
C LEU A 133 4.35 -22.22 -5.35
N ARG A 134 3.17 -22.20 -5.98
CA ARG A 134 2.12 -23.21 -5.76
C ARG A 134 2.57 -24.60 -6.17
N ASN A 135 3.28 -24.75 -7.29
CA ASN A 135 3.81 -26.04 -7.75
C ASN A 135 4.82 -26.63 -6.75
N SER A 136 5.62 -25.80 -6.08
CA SER A 136 6.51 -26.25 -4.99
C SER A 136 5.77 -26.54 -3.67
N ARG A 137 4.49 -26.19 -3.58
CA ARG A 137 3.64 -26.27 -2.37
C ARG A 137 2.28 -26.93 -2.67
N PRO A 138 2.26 -28.11 -3.31
CA PRO A 138 1.01 -28.73 -3.74
C PRO A 138 0.08 -28.98 -2.55
N ASN A 139 -1.20 -28.63 -2.71
CA ASN A 139 -2.27 -28.81 -1.72
C ASN A 139 -2.06 -28.14 -0.36
N ARG A 140 -1.10 -27.20 -0.26
CA ARG A 140 -0.80 -26.51 1.01
C ARG A 140 -0.66 -24.99 0.89
N SER A 141 -1.11 -24.39 -0.19
CA SER A 141 -0.97 -22.95 -0.43
C SER A 141 -2.31 -22.28 -0.76
N LEU A 142 -2.56 -21.10 -0.18
CA LEU A 142 -3.58 -20.16 -0.65
C LEU A 142 -2.92 -18.89 -1.21
N LEU A 143 -3.55 -18.26 -2.19
CA LEU A 143 -3.25 -16.91 -2.66
C LEU A 143 -4.33 -15.96 -2.17
N LEU A 144 -3.92 -14.95 -1.40
CA LEU A 144 -4.79 -14.00 -0.72
C LEU A 144 -4.54 -12.59 -1.26
N ASP A 145 -5.62 -11.85 -1.49
CA ASP A 145 -5.61 -10.45 -1.93
C ASP A 145 -6.25 -9.56 -0.87
N SER A 146 -5.49 -8.69 -0.23
CA SER A 146 -6.04 -7.79 0.79
C SER A 146 -6.87 -6.63 0.23
N GLY A 147 -7.05 -6.49 -1.09
CA GLY A 147 -7.94 -5.49 -1.71
C GLY A 147 -7.18 -4.40 -2.47
N ASP A 148 -7.92 -3.38 -2.92
CA ASP A 148 -7.40 -2.31 -3.80
C ASP A 148 -6.89 -2.84 -5.14
N THR A 149 -7.75 -3.63 -5.78
CA THR A 149 -7.47 -4.37 -7.00
C THR A 149 -8.32 -3.91 -8.18
N TRP A 150 -9.59 -3.52 -8.00
CA TRP A 150 -10.50 -3.22 -9.12
C TRP A 150 -10.47 -1.76 -9.62
N GLN A 151 -9.52 -0.96 -9.17
CA GLN A 151 -9.38 0.47 -9.49
C GLN A 151 -7.90 0.79 -9.73
N GLY A 152 -7.58 1.92 -10.39
CA GLY A 152 -6.23 2.47 -10.41
C GLY A 152 -5.62 2.59 -11.80
N SER A 153 -6.34 2.17 -12.84
CA SER A 153 -5.91 2.27 -14.24
C SER A 153 -7.06 2.68 -15.14
N GLY A 154 -6.72 3.16 -16.34
CA GLY A 154 -7.70 3.52 -17.36
C GLY A 154 -8.57 2.34 -17.79
N THR A 155 -7.97 1.16 -17.95
CA THR A 155 -8.69 -0.06 -18.35
C THR A 155 -9.69 -0.50 -17.27
N ALA A 156 -9.32 -0.42 -15.98
CA ALA A 156 -10.25 -0.74 -14.90
C ALA A 156 -11.39 0.27 -14.81
N LEU A 157 -11.13 1.56 -15.04
CA LEU A 157 -12.18 2.57 -15.08
C LEU A 157 -13.19 2.30 -16.21
N TRP A 158 -12.71 2.06 -17.43
CA TRP A 158 -13.59 1.88 -18.60
C TRP A 158 -14.29 0.51 -18.63
N THR A 159 -13.72 -0.51 -17.99
CA THR A 159 -14.34 -1.84 -17.85
C THR A 159 -15.13 -2.00 -16.55
N LYS A 160 -15.25 -0.95 -15.73
CA LYS A 160 -15.91 -0.99 -14.41
C LYS A 160 -15.36 -2.13 -13.54
N GLY A 161 -14.03 -2.22 -13.48
CA GLY A 161 -13.24 -3.21 -12.75
C GLY A 161 -13.20 -4.61 -13.34
N GLN A 162 -13.90 -4.88 -14.46
CA GLN A 162 -14.01 -6.24 -15.00
C GLN A 162 -12.67 -6.83 -15.44
N ASP A 163 -11.76 -5.99 -15.96
CA ASP A 163 -10.41 -6.42 -16.34
C ASP A 163 -9.68 -7.09 -15.16
N MET A 164 -9.76 -6.49 -13.97
CA MET A 164 -9.11 -6.99 -12.78
C MET A 164 -9.85 -8.14 -12.12
N VAL A 165 -11.18 -8.18 -12.22
CA VAL A 165 -11.98 -9.36 -11.83
C VAL A 165 -11.55 -10.58 -12.63
N ASP A 166 -11.37 -10.43 -13.95
CA ASP A 166 -10.93 -11.52 -14.81
C ASP A 166 -9.45 -11.87 -14.61
N ALA A 167 -8.58 -10.87 -14.41
CA ALA A 167 -7.16 -11.08 -14.12
C ALA A 167 -6.94 -11.82 -12.80
N THR A 168 -7.66 -11.49 -11.73
CA THR A 168 -7.51 -12.14 -10.42
C THR A 168 -8.02 -13.58 -10.44
N LYS A 169 -9.12 -13.87 -11.15
CA LYS A 169 -9.57 -15.25 -11.42
C LYS A 169 -8.49 -16.06 -12.15
N LEU A 170 -7.86 -15.47 -13.16
CA LEU A 170 -6.81 -16.14 -13.93
C LEU A 170 -5.49 -16.29 -13.15
N LEU A 171 -5.17 -15.33 -12.28
CA LEU A 171 -4.06 -15.41 -11.34
C LEU A 171 -4.27 -16.52 -10.29
N GLY A 172 -5.54 -16.85 -10.03
CA GLY A 172 -5.97 -17.89 -9.11
C GLY A 172 -6.03 -17.40 -7.66
N VAL A 173 -6.47 -16.16 -7.43
CA VAL A 173 -6.74 -15.66 -6.08
C VAL A 173 -7.82 -16.52 -5.42
N ASP A 174 -7.62 -16.96 -4.19
CA ASP A 174 -8.58 -17.81 -3.47
C ASP A 174 -9.58 -16.97 -2.66
N ILE A 175 -9.08 -15.92 -2.01
CA ILE A 175 -9.83 -15.11 -1.06
C ILE A 175 -9.37 -13.65 -1.18
N MET A 176 -10.34 -12.74 -1.14
CA MET A 176 -10.06 -11.31 -1.11
C MET A 176 -10.92 -10.54 -0.11
N THR A 177 -10.45 -9.36 0.30
CA THR A 177 -11.27 -8.30 0.92
C THR A 177 -11.25 -7.04 0.04
N ALA A 178 -11.66 -5.87 0.55
CA ALA A 178 -11.93 -4.72 -0.30
C ALA A 178 -11.79 -3.35 0.37
N HIS A 179 -11.62 -2.35 -0.50
CA HIS A 179 -11.70 -0.93 -0.21
C HIS A 179 -12.11 -0.15 -1.47
N TRP A 180 -11.18 0.13 -2.40
CA TRP A 180 -11.51 0.89 -3.61
C TRP A 180 -12.49 0.17 -4.53
N GLU A 181 -12.68 -1.14 -4.38
CA GLU A 181 -13.76 -1.90 -5.02
C GLU A 181 -15.13 -1.24 -4.83
N PHE A 182 -15.39 -0.69 -3.63
CA PHE A 182 -16.66 -0.07 -3.28
C PHE A 182 -16.95 1.23 -4.05
N THR A 183 -15.93 1.83 -4.68
CA THR A 183 -16.09 3.02 -5.52
C THR A 183 -16.77 2.74 -6.86
N HIS A 184 -16.98 1.47 -7.22
CA HIS A 184 -17.86 1.09 -8.34
C HIS A 184 -19.35 1.08 -7.95
N GLY A 185 -19.65 1.25 -6.67
CA GLY A 185 -21.00 1.30 -6.11
C GLY A 185 -21.56 -0.08 -5.73
N ALA A 186 -22.50 -0.05 -4.77
CA ALA A 186 -23.04 -1.25 -4.12
C ALA A 186 -23.57 -2.31 -5.11
N ALA A 187 -24.29 -1.87 -6.14
CA ALA A 187 -24.88 -2.75 -7.15
C ALA A 187 -23.81 -3.48 -7.97
N ARG A 188 -22.76 -2.77 -8.40
CA ARG A 188 -21.69 -3.37 -9.21
C ARG A 188 -20.84 -4.34 -8.40
N VAL A 189 -20.55 -4.00 -7.14
CA VAL A 189 -19.81 -4.90 -6.23
C VAL A 189 -20.59 -6.19 -5.98
N LYS A 190 -21.89 -6.09 -5.65
CA LYS A 190 -22.76 -7.27 -5.46
C LYS A 190 -22.85 -8.12 -6.73
N GLU A 191 -23.00 -7.49 -7.90
CA GLU A 191 -23.02 -8.19 -9.17
C GLU A 191 -21.76 -9.04 -9.39
N ILE A 192 -20.57 -8.45 -9.22
CA ILE A 192 -19.29 -9.14 -9.41
C ILE A 192 -19.20 -10.33 -8.44
N ILE A 193 -19.53 -10.13 -7.17
CA ILE A 193 -19.44 -11.18 -6.15
C ILE A 193 -20.39 -12.34 -6.46
N GLU A 194 -21.65 -12.04 -6.79
CA GLU A 194 -22.70 -13.03 -6.99
C GLU A 194 -22.59 -13.79 -8.32
N LYS A 195 -22.06 -13.15 -9.36
CA LYS A 195 -21.96 -13.73 -10.70
C LYS A 195 -20.55 -14.18 -11.05
N ASP A 196 -19.57 -13.29 -10.95
CA ASP A 196 -18.23 -13.51 -11.48
C ASP A 196 -17.36 -14.35 -10.55
N LEU A 197 -17.38 -14.02 -9.25
CA LEU A 197 -16.52 -14.60 -8.22
C LEU A 197 -17.10 -15.88 -7.60
N LYS A 198 -18.41 -16.10 -7.71
CA LYS A 198 -19.10 -17.24 -7.10
C LYS A 198 -18.43 -18.57 -7.46
N GLY A 199 -17.98 -19.29 -6.42
CA GLY A 199 -17.30 -20.57 -6.54
C GLY A 199 -15.86 -20.51 -7.05
N LYS A 200 -15.28 -19.31 -7.19
CA LYS A 200 -13.91 -19.08 -7.69
C LYS A 200 -13.06 -18.31 -6.68
N ILE A 201 -13.55 -17.16 -6.20
CA ILE A 201 -12.88 -16.32 -5.20
C ILE A 201 -13.87 -16.05 -4.07
N GLU A 202 -13.48 -16.27 -2.82
CA GLU A 202 -14.28 -15.84 -1.67
C GLU A 202 -14.05 -14.36 -1.41
N PHE A 203 -15.11 -13.56 -1.44
CA PHE A 203 -15.07 -12.16 -1.00
C PHE A 203 -15.51 -12.08 0.46
N LEU A 204 -14.64 -11.58 1.33
CA LEU A 204 -14.86 -11.54 2.78
C LEU A 204 -14.77 -10.12 3.33
N ALA A 205 -15.73 -9.73 4.15
CA ALA A 205 -15.71 -8.46 4.86
C ALA A 205 -16.65 -8.51 6.08
N GLN A 206 -16.08 -8.77 7.27
CA GLN A 206 -16.84 -8.90 8.51
C GLN A 206 -17.38 -7.57 9.04
N ASN A 207 -16.78 -6.46 8.62
CA ASN A 207 -17.08 -5.12 9.11
C ASN A 207 -17.98 -4.30 8.19
N VAL A 208 -18.57 -4.91 7.16
CA VAL A 208 -19.50 -4.24 6.25
C VAL A 208 -20.92 -4.70 6.55
N ASN A 209 -21.68 -3.79 7.13
CA ASN A 209 -23.03 -4.05 7.61
C ASN A 209 -24.03 -3.12 6.96
N ASP A 210 -25.30 -3.53 6.93
CA ASP A 210 -26.41 -2.64 6.67
C ASP A 210 -26.39 -1.48 7.68
N ALA A 211 -26.57 -0.24 7.19
CA ALA A 211 -26.44 0.95 8.01
C ALA A 211 -27.61 1.15 8.99
N VAL A 212 -28.74 0.46 8.80
CA VAL A 212 -29.93 0.60 9.64
C VAL A 212 -30.01 -0.52 10.67
N TRP A 213 -29.81 -1.77 10.24
CA TRP A 213 -30.04 -2.96 11.07
C TRP A 213 -28.75 -3.60 11.61
N ASP A 214 -27.58 -3.10 11.19
CA ASP A 214 -26.25 -3.64 11.53
C ASP A 214 -26.08 -5.13 11.14
N GLU A 215 -26.83 -5.59 10.12
CA GLU A 215 -26.76 -6.94 9.59
C GLU A 215 -25.57 -7.09 8.62
N PRO A 216 -24.80 -8.21 8.66
CA PRO A 216 -23.68 -8.42 7.75
C PRO A 216 -24.12 -8.42 6.28
N ILE A 217 -23.46 -7.61 5.45
CA ILE A 217 -23.69 -7.58 3.99
C ILE A 217 -22.91 -8.70 3.28
N PHE A 218 -21.71 -9.00 3.79
CA PHE A 218 -20.82 -10.00 3.21
C PHE A 218 -20.48 -11.09 4.21
N LYS A 219 -19.97 -12.20 3.68
CA LYS A 219 -19.49 -13.30 4.50
C LYS A 219 -18.31 -12.83 5.36
N PRO A 220 -18.31 -13.08 6.69
CA PRO A 220 -17.28 -12.54 7.57
C PRO A 220 -15.95 -13.33 7.48
N TYR A 221 -16.05 -14.66 7.36
CA TYR A 221 -14.88 -15.53 7.30
C TYR A 221 -15.19 -16.86 6.58
N VAL A 222 -14.12 -17.59 6.26
CA VAL A 222 -14.16 -18.99 5.83
C VAL A 222 -13.17 -19.81 6.66
N ILE A 223 -13.42 -21.10 6.82
CA ILE A 223 -12.39 -22.07 7.24
C ILE A 223 -12.04 -22.92 6.02
N ARG A 224 -10.75 -22.98 5.69
CA ARG A 224 -10.18 -23.78 4.60
C ARG A 224 -9.26 -24.82 5.18
N GLU A 225 -9.40 -26.06 4.71
CA GLU A 225 -8.43 -27.10 5.03
C GLU A 225 -7.22 -26.97 4.10
N ILE A 226 -6.05 -26.68 4.68
CA ILE A 226 -4.77 -26.59 3.97
C ILE A 226 -3.89 -27.71 4.49
N ASN A 227 -3.64 -28.74 3.68
CA ASN A 227 -2.88 -29.93 4.11
C ASN A 227 -3.36 -30.50 5.45
N LYS A 228 -4.68 -30.72 5.59
CA LYS A 228 -5.36 -31.19 6.81
C LYS A 228 -5.34 -30.24 8.01
N VAL A 229 -4.90 -28.99 7.81
CA VAL A 229 -4.93 -27.95 8.83
C VAL A 229 -6.12 -27.03 8.56
N PRO A 230 -7.10 -26.93 9.48
CA PRO A 230 -8.18 -25.95 9.38
C PRO A 230 -7.62 -24.54 9.63
N VAL A 231 -7.63 -23.71 8.59
CA VAL A 231 -7.20 -22.31 8.63
C VAL A 231 -8.41 -21.42 8.44
N ALA A 232 -8.69 -20.57 9.42
CA ALA A 232 -9.72 -19.54 9.31
C ALA A 232 -9.13 -18.27 8.68
N ILE A 233 -9.86 -17.70 7.72
CA ILE A 233 -9.53 -16.42 7.09
C ILE A 233 -10.73 -15.50 7.31
N ILE A 234 -10.52 -14.45 8.10
CA ILE A 234 -11.50 -13.42 8.42
C ILE A 234 -11.20 -12.21 7.53
N GLY A 235 -12.20 -11.71 6.79
CA GLY A 235 -12.03 -10.52 5.95
C GLY A 235 -12.33 -9.24 6.73
N GLN A 236 -11.50 -8.20 6.54
CA GLN A 236 -11.66 -6.89 7.14
C GLN A 236 -11.44 -5.83 6.05
N ALA A 237 -12.53 -5.30 5.53
CA ALA A 237 -12.52 -4.23 4.53
C ALA A 237 -12.08 -2.90 5.16
N PHE A 238 -11.71 -1.91 4.32
CA PHE A 238 -11.28 -0.62 4.84
C PHE A 238 -12.38 0.06 5.67
N PRO A 239 -12.11 0.36 6.95
CA PRO A 239 -13.15 0.76 7.90
C PRO A 239 -13.69 2.17 7.69
N TYR A 240 -12.99 3.03 6.94
CA TYR A 240 -13.37 4.43 6.74
C TYR A 240 -13.90 4.72 5.32
N THR A 241 -14.27 3.69 4.56
CA THR A 241 -14.76 3.81 3.17
C THR A 241 -15.87 4.87 3.02
N THR A 242 -16.81 4.97 3.96
CA THR A 242 -17.94 5.93 3.86
C THR A 242 -17.56 7.39 4.08
N ILE A 243 -16.34 7.68 4.56
CA ILE A 243 -15.83 9.05 4.72
C ILE A 243 -14.67 9.34 3.76
N ALA A 244 -13.88 8.33 3.38
CA ALA A 244 -12.77 8.46 2.44
C ALA A 244 -13.20 8.40 0.96
N ASN A 245 -14.34 7.75 0.67
CA ASN A 245 -14.91 7.64 -0.67
C ASN A 245 -16.34 8.19 -0.72
N PRO A 246 -16.90 8.45 -1.92
CA PRO A 246 -18.23 9.05 -2.03
C PRO A 246 -19.33 8.17 -1.44
N ARG A 247 -19.92 8.60 -0.32
CA ARG A 247 -20.97 7.84 0.40
C ARG A 247 -22.19 7.51 -0.48
N TYR A 248 -22.52 8.35 -1.46
CA TYR A 248 -23.66 8.14 -2.35
C TYR A 248 -23.53 6.90 -3.24
N LEU A 249 -22.33 6.30 -3.36
CA LEU A 249 -22.12 5.05 -4.11
C LEU A 249 -22.52 3.80 -3.30
N ILE A 250 -22.55 3.92 -1.98
CA ILE A 250 -22.81 2.85 -1.01
C ILE A 250 -23.65 3.37 0.18
N PRO A 251 -24.81 4.03 -0.09
CA PRO A 251 -25.51 4.83 0.92
C PRO A 251 -26.00 4.01 2.13
N ASP A 252 -26.33 2.75 1.88
CA ASP A 252 -26.97 1.84 2.84
C ASP A 252 -25.95 0.99 3.62
N TRP A 253 -24.65 1.16 3.40
CA TRP A 253 -23.63 0.37 4.06
C TRP A 253 -22.91 1.18 5.15
N SER A 254 -22.50 0.48 6.20
CA SER A 254 -21.67 0.97 7.28
C SER A 254 -20.39 0.16 7.39
N PHE A 255 -19.33 0.82 7.85
CA PHE A 255 -17.98 0.30 7.95
C PHE A 255 -17.40 0.70 9.30
N GLY A 256 -16.41 -0.06 9.79
CA GLY A 256 -15.67 0.36 10.97
C GLY A 256 -14.74 -0.69 11.53
N ILE A 257 -14.06 -0.33 12.61
CA ILE A 257 -13.25 -1.23 13.42
C ILE A 257 -14.03 -1.49 14.71
N LYS A 258 -14.56 -2.70 14.84
CA LYS A 258 -15.27 -3.16 16.04
C LYS A 258 -14.45 -4.27 16.68
N GLU A 259 -13.53 -3.95 17.61
CA GLU A 259 -12.61 -4.93 18.23
C GLU A 259 -13.36 -6.13 18.81
N GLU A 260 -14.50 -5.89 19.46
CA GLU A 260 -15.34 -6.95 20.02
C GLU A 260 -15.92 -7.88 18.94
N SER A 261 -16.26 -7.34 17.76
CA SER A 261 -16.73 -8.15 16.63
C SER A 261 -15.60 -9.04 16.11
N VAL A 262 -14.40 -8.46 15.94
CA VAL A 262 -13.22 -9.23 15.51
C VAL A 262 -12.91 -10.33 16.53
N GLN A 263 -12.89 -10.02 17.84
CA GLN A 263 -12.65 -11.02 18.88
C GLN A 263 -13.70 -12.14 18.84
N LYS A 264 -14.99 -11.81 18.73
CA LYS A 264 -16.07 -12.81 18.60
C LYS A 264 -15.88 -13.71 17.38
N MET A 265 -15.45 -13.16 16.24
CA MET A 265 -15.18 -13.96 15.03
C MET A 265 -13.97 -14.87 15.20
N VAL A 266 -12.91 -14.38 15.85
CA VAL A 266 -11.73 -15.19 16.17
C VAL A 266 -12.11 -16.35 17.10
N ASP A 267 -12.82 -16.06 18.19
CA ASP A 267 -13.26 -17.07 19.16
C ASP A 267 -14.18 -18.12 18.51
N LYS A 268 -15.11 -17.66 17.67
CA LYS A 268 -16.01 -18.54 16.92
C LYS A 268 -15.22 -19.45 15.97
N ALA A 269 -14.31 -18.90 15.18
CA ALA A 269 -13.50 -19.69 14.25
C ALA A 269 -12.63 -20.73 14.98
N ARG A 270 -12.05 -20.36 16.13
CA ARG A 270 -11.33 -21.31 17.00
C ARG A 270 -12.25 -22.39 17.57
N GLY A 271 -13.44 -22.02 18.02
CA GLY A 271 -14.46 -22.97 18.50
C GLY A 271 -14.94 -23.96 17.43
N GLU A 272 -14.90 -23.55 16.16
CA GLU A 272 -15.18 -24.40 14.99
C GLU A 272 -13.97 -25.27 14.58
N GLY A 273 -12.85 -25.19 15.30
CA GLY A 273 -11.68 -26.06 15.11
C GLY A 273 -10.53 -25.44 14.31
N ALA A 274 -10.55 -24.13 14.04
CA ALA A 274 -9.44 -23.45 13.36
C ALA A 274 -8.13 -23.56 14.17
N GLN A 275 -7.10 -24.12 13.54
CA GLN A 275 -5.74 -24.22 14.10
C GLN A 275 -4.87 -23.02 13.75
N VAL A 276 -5.24 -22.30 12.68
CA VAL A 276 -4.67 -20.99 12.33
C VAL A 276 -5.80 -20.00 12.11
N VAL A 277 -5.66 -18.77 12.61
CA VAL A 277 -6.58 -17.66 12.33
C VAL A 277 -5.80 -16.52 11.67
N VAL A 278 -6.23 -16.21 10.45
CA VAL A 278 -5.69 -15.12 9.62
C VAL A 278 -6.73 -14.02 9.52
N LEU A 279 -6.33 -12.78 9.79
CA LEU A 279 -7.08 -11.59 9.41
C LEU A 279 -6.55 -11.07 8.08
N LEU A 280 -7.36 -11.14 7.02
CA LEU A 280 -7.09 -10.51 5.74
C LEU A 280 -7.63 -9.08 5.81
N SER A 281 -6.74 -8.12 6.00
CA SER A 281 -7.06 -6.77 6.44
C SER A 281 -6.74 -5.71 5.40
N HIS A 282 -7.63 -4.73 5.31
CA HIS A 282 -7.41 -3.48 4.60
C HIS A 282 -7.49 -2.28 5.53
N ASN A 283 -7.20 -2.43 6.83
CA ASN A 283 -7.24 -1.31 7.77
C ASN A 283 -6.10 -0.29 7.57
N GLY A 284 -4.93 -0.79 7.16
CA GLY A 284 -3.66 -0.06 7.19
C GLY A 284 -2.74 -0.54 8.32
N MET A 285 -1.42 -0.49 8.07
CA MET A 285 -0.45 -1.18 8.92
C MET A 285 -0.46 -0.72 10.37
N ASP A 286 -0.46 0.59 10.68
CA ASP A 286 -0.46 1.07 12.07
C ASP A 286 -1.73 0.67 12.83
N VAL A 287 -2.87 0.67 12.14
CA VAL A 287 -4.14 0.21 12.69
C VAL A 287 -4.07 -1.29 12.99
N ASP A 288 -3.52 -2.09 12.07
CA ASP A 288 -3.36 -3.53 12.25
C ASP A 288 -2.35 -3.88 13.35
N LEU A 289 -1.27 -3.12 13.50
CA LEU A 289 -0.31 -3.25 14.60
C LEU A 289 -0.98 -2.98 15.95
N LYS A 290 -1.83 -1.94 16.03
CA LYS A 290 -2.62 -1.65 17.23
C LYS A 290 -3.64 -2.74 17.50
N LEU A 291 -4.39 -3.18 16.48
CA LEU A 291 -5.39 -4.25 16.59
C LEU A 291 -4.76 -5.56 17.08
N ALA A 292 -3.60 -5.94 16.55
CA ALA A 292 -2.86 -7.14 16.94
C ALA A 292 -2.44 -7.14 18.42
N SER A 293 -2.21 -5.95 19.01
CA SER A 293 -1.88 -5.83 20.44
C SER A 293 -3.10 -6.00 21.36
N ARG A 294 -4.32 -5.89 20.81
CA ARG A 294 -5.58 -5.82 21.56
C ARG A 294 -6.47 -7.04 21.36
N VAL A 295 -6.58 -7.54 20.14
CA VAL A 295 -7.34 -8.75 19.80
C VAL A 295 -6.45 -9.98 19.96
N THR A 296 -6.96 -10.98 20.65
CA THR A 296 -6.23 -12.21 20.98
C THR A 296 -6.66 -13.37 20.07
N GLY A 297 -5.76 -14.33 19.85
CA GLY A 297 -6.06 -15.55 19.08
C GLY A 297 -5.86 -15.45 17.57
N ILE A 298 -5.54 -14.27 17.03
CA ILE A 298 -5.08 -14.07 15.64
C ILE A 298 -3.61 -14.47 15.54
N ASP A 299 -3.27 -15.37 14.61
CA ASP A 299 -1.86 -15.74 14.37
C ASP A 299 -1.20 -14.80 13.37
N VAL A 300 -1.93 -14.38 12.33
CA VAL A 300 -1.40 -13.59 11.22
C VAL A 300 -2.42 -12.52 10.81
N ILE A 301 -1.93 -11.29 10.61
CA ILE A 301 -2.62 -10.24 9.87
C ILE A 301 -1.86 -10.02 8.56
N LEU A 302 -2.59 -10.14 7.45
CA LEU A 302 -2.13 -9.83 6.11
C LEU A 302 -2.81 -8.53 5.68
N GLY A 303 -2.09 -7.41 5.75
CA GLY A 303 -2.60 -6.07 5.59
C GLY A 303 -2.36 -5.44 4.22
N GLY A 304 -3.17 -4.43 3.88
CA GLY A 304 -3.06 -3.56 2.70
C GLY A 304 -3.19 -2.08 3.05
N HIS A 305 -3.78 -1.28 2.14
CA HIS A 305 -4.16 0.14 2.25
C HIS A 305 -3.00 1.14 2.31
N THR A 306 -1.98 0.80 3.09
CA THR A 306 -0.87 1.69 3.42
C THR A 306 0.32 1.54 2.48
N HIS A 307 0.29 0.52 1.62
CA HIS A 307 1.28 0.19 0.60
C HIS A 307 2.66 -0.10 1.17
N ASP A 308 2.76 -0.38 2.47
CA ASP A 308 4.03 -0.63 3.13
C ASP A 308 4.62 -1.97 2.68
N ALA A 309 5.85 -1.91 2.19
CA ALA A 309 6.62 -3.09 1.82
C ALA A 309 7.66 -3.34 2.91
N VAL A 310 7.31 -4.20 3.87
CA VAL A 310 8.18 -4.45 5.02
C VAL A 310 8.91 -5.79 4.83
N PRO A 311 10.26 -5.80 4.72
CA PRO A 311 11.03 -7.01 4.41
C PRO A 311 10.87 -8.16 5.41
N GLN A 312 10.42 -7.90 6.64
CA GLN A 312 10.18 -8.89 7.68
C GLN A 312 8.84 -8.61 8.41
N PRO A 313 8.16 -9.64 8.95
CA PRO A 313 6.92 -9.45 9.68
C PRO A 313 7.15 -8.69 10.99
N SER A 314 6.21 -7.82 11.35
CA SER A 314 6.17 -7.26 12.70
C SER A 314 5.55 -8.27 13.65
N VAL A 315 6.27 -8.64 14.72
CA VAL A 315 5.81 -9.62 15.71
C VAL A 315 5.23 -8.90 16.93
N ILE A 316 3.91 -8.85 17.03
CA ILE A 316 3.20 -8.11 18.07
C ILE A 316 2.77 -9.04 19.19
N SER A 317 3.12 -8.71 20.43
CA SER A 317 2.71 -9.46 21.61
C SER A 317 1.40 -8.90 22.17
N ASN A 318 0.50 -9.78 22.57
CA ASN A 318 -0.75 -9.44 23.25
C ASN A 318 -0.95 -10.37 24.48
N LYS A 319 -2.11 -10.25 25.14
CA LYS A 319 -2.40 -10.98 26.38
C LYS A 319 -2.35 -12.51 26.26
N SER A 320 -2.51 -13.07 25.06
CA SER A 320 -2.65 -14.52 24.85
C SER A 320 -1.59 -15.12 23.92
N GLY A 321 -0.66 -14.30 23.39
CA GLY A 321 0.36 -14.80 22.49
C GLY A 321 0.99 -13.72 21.60
N LYS A 322 1.36 -14.13 20.39
CA LYS A 322 1.98 -13.28 19.38
C LYS A 322 1.20 -13.34 18.07
N THR A 323 1.16 -12.22 17.36
CA THR A 323 0.56 -12.07 16.04
C THR A 323 1.60 -11.53 15.07
N LEU A 324 1.69 -12.12 13.88
CA LEU A 324 2.51 -11.63 12.78
C LEU A 324 1.72 -10.60 11.98
N VAL A 325 2.24 -9.39 11.78
CA VAL A 325 1.63 -8.36 10.93
C VAL A 325 2.51 -8.14 9.70
N ILE A 326 1.91 -8.27 8.51
CA ILE A 326 2.61 -8.28 7.22
C ILE A 326 1.85 -7.44 6.22
N ASN A 327 2.53 -6.50 5.57
CA ASN A 327 2.03 -5.81 4.37
C ASN A 327 2.93 -6.11 3.17
N SER A 328 2.32 -6.27 1.99
CA SER A 328 2.99 -6.72 0.75
C SER A 328 3.27 -5.59 -0.24
N GLY A 329 3.42 -4.34 0.21
CA GLY A 329 3.61 -3.21 -0.69
C GLY A 329 2.39 -2.95 -1.58
N SER A 330 2.61 -2.55 -2.83
CA SER A 330 1.55 -2.23 -3.79
C SER A 330 1.95 -2.56 -5.24
N ASN A 331 1.03 -2.32 -6.18
CA ASN A 331 1.22 -2.40 -7.63
C ASN A 331 1.74 -3.77 -8.13
N THR A 332 1.45 -4.87 -7.43
CA THR A 332 2.07 -6.21 -7.63
C THR A 332 3.60 -6.24 -7.55
N LYS A 333 4.22 -5.17 -7.03
CA LYS A 333 5.67 -5.08 -6.89
C LYS A 333 6.23 -6.17 -5.98
N PHE A 334 5.43 -6.67 -5.04
CA PHE A 334 5.86 -7.76 -4.17
C PHE A 334 4.82 -8.87 -4.03
N LEU A 335 5.32 -10.07 -3.71
CA LEU A 335 4.54 -11.22 -3.26
C LEU A 335 5.11 -11.71 -1.93
N SER A 336 4.30 -11.68 -0.87
CA SER A 336 4.64 -12.31 0.39
C SER A 336 4.51 -13.83 0.27
N VAL A 337 5.48 -14.55 0.81
CA VAL A 337 5.44 -16.00 1.01
C VAL A 337 5.61 -16.27 2.50
N LEU A 338 4.53 -16.69 3.15
CA LEU A 338 4.53 -17.09 4.56
C LEU A 338 4.26 -18.57 4.69
N ASP A 339 5.29 -19.33 5.08
CA ASP A 339 5.18 -20.75 5.38
C ASP A 339 5.10 -20.95 6.90
N LEU A 340 4.10 -21.69 7.37
CA LEU A 340 3.83 -21.98 8.78
C LEU A 340 4.01 -23.48 9.06
N ASP A 341 4.65 -23.80 10.18
CA ASP A 341 4.65 -25.14 10.78
C ASP A 341 3.57 -25.22 11.86
N VAL A 342 2.47 -25.89 11.55
CA VAL A 342 1.30 -26.06 12.42
C VAL A 342 1.25 -27.47 12.94
N ARG A 343 1.45 -27.63 14.26
CA ARG A 343 1.44 -28.93 14.94
C ARG A 343 0.76 -28.80 16.30
N GLY A 344 0.03 -29.85 16.70
CA GLY A 344 -0.66 -29.86 17.99
C GLY A 344 -1.70 -28.73 18.13
N GLY A 345 -2.37 -28.36 17.03
CA GLY A 345 -3.44 -27.37 17.03
C GLY A 345 -3.01 -25.90 17.00
N LYS A 346 -1.72 -25.61 16.83
CA LYS A 346 -1.18 -24.23 16.85
C LYS A 346 0.03 -24.04 15.94
N VAL A 347 0.32 -22.79 15.59
CA VAL A 347 1.54 -22.38 14.89
C VAL A 347 2.75 -22.54 15.82
N GLN A 348 3.78 -23.28 15.38
CA GLN A 348 5.00 -23.55 16.14
C GLN A 348 6.19 -22.71 15.66
N ASP A 349 6.29 -22.51 14.34
CA ASP A 349 7.37 -21.77 13.68
C ASP A 349 6.88 -21.25 12.32
N PHE A 350 7.60 -20.28 11.76
CA PHE A 350 7.29 -19.71 10.44
C PHE A 350 8.55 -19.34 9.66
N ARG A 351 8.44 -19.32 8.33
CA ARG A 351 9.41 -18.70 7.42
C ARG A 351 8.68 -17.69 6.55
N TYR A 352 9.28 -16.52 6.39
CA TYR A 352 8.73 -15.43 5.61
C TYR A 352 9.75 -14.95 4.59
N LYS A 353 9.28 -14.63 3.38
CA LYS A 353 10.03 -13.88 2.39
C LYS A 353 9.09 -12.94 1.66
N LEU A 354 9.46 -11.66 1.57
CA LEU A 354 8.83 -10.72 0.66
C LEU A 354 9.60 -10.72 -0.65
N LEU A 355 8.99 -11.20 -1.73
CA LEU A 355 9.62 -11.33 -3.04
C LEU A 355 9.31 -10.11 -3.91
N PRO A 356 10.28 -9.25 -4.23
CA PRO A 356 10.06 -8.23 -5.24
C PRO A 356 9.94 -8.88 -6.63
N VAL A 357 8.88 -8.56 -7.36
CA VAL A 357 8.58 -9.11 -8.69
C VAL A 357 9.32 -8.29 -9.75
N PHE A 358 10.58 -8.59 -10.01
CA PHE A 358 11.34 -7.98 -11.10
C PHE A 358 10.99 -8.64 -12.44
N SER A 359 10.31 -7.91 -13.32
CA SER A 359 9.71 -8.46 -14.54
C SER A 359 10.76 -8.93 -15.55
N ASN A 360 11.97 -8.39 -15.52
CA ASN A 360 13.09 -8.86 -16.34
C ASN A 360 13.72 -10.19 -15.87
N LEU A 361 13.43 -10.62 -14.63
CA LEU A 361 13.96 -11.86 -14.04
C LEU A 361 12.96 -13.01 -14.05
N ILE A 362 11.71 -12.76 -14.47
CA ILE A 362 10.63 -13.75 -14.52
C ILE A 362 10.11 -13.79 -15.95
N ALA A 363 9.81 -14.98 -16.49
CA ALA A 363 9.15 -15.05 -17.79
C ALA A 363 7.66 -14.67 -17.64
N PRO A 364 7.05 -13.90 -18.55
CA PRO A 364 5.62 -13.63 -18.50
C PRO A 364 4.81 -14.89 -18.78
N ASP A 365 3.78 -15.15 -17.98
CA ASP A 365 2.80 -16.21 -18.22
C ASP A 365 2.04 -15.93 -19.51
N LYS A 366 2.01 -16.92 -20.41
CA LYS A 366 1.46 -16.75 -21.76
C LYS A 366 -0.05 -16.51 -21.77
N GLU A 367 -0.78 -17.17 -20.88
CA GLU A 367 -2.24 -17.07 -20.81
C GLU A 367 -2.64 -15.70 -20.25
N MET A 368 -2.00 -15.28 -19.16
CA MET A 368 -2.18 -13.95 -18.59
C MET A 368 -1.77 -12.84 -19.57
N ALA A 369 -0.64 -12.98 -20.27
CA ALA A 369 -0.21 -12.01 -21.27
C ALA A 369 -1.23 -11.87 -22.43
N ALA A 370 -1.78 -12.99 -22.91
CA ALA A 370 -2.82 -12.97 -23.93
C ALA A 370 -4.13 -12.32 -23.45
N PHE A 371 -4.52 -12.58 -22.20
CA PHE A 371 -5.65 -11.91 -21.56
C PHE A 371 -5.43 -10.39 -21.49
N ILE A 372 -4.25 -9.96 -21.02
CA ILE A 372 -3.89 -8.54 -20.89
C ILE A 372 -3.95 -7.83 -22.25
N GLU A 373 -3.38 -8.41 -23.31
CA GLU A 373 -3.43 -7.80 -24.65
C GLU A 373 -4.89 -7.69 -25.13
N LYS A 374 -5.69 -8.74 -24.93
CA LYS A 374 -7.10 -8.76 -25.34
C LYS A 374 -7.93 -7.68 -24.64
N VAL A 375 -7.81 -7.53 -23.32
CA VAL A 375 -8.63 -6.58 -22.55
C VAL A 375 -8.22 -5.14 -22.81
N ARG A 376 -6.94 -4.90 -23.15
CA ARG A 376 -6.41 -3.57 -23.45
C ARG A 376 -6.58 -3.14 -24.90
N ALA A 377 -6.70 -4.08 -25.84
CA ALA A 377 -6.79 -3.81 -27.28
C ALA A 377 -7.83 -2.72 -27.65
N PRO A 378 -9.05 -2.67 -27.09
CA PRO A 378 -10.03 -1.63 -27.42
C PRO A 378 -9.59 -0.21 -27.03
N PHE A 379 -8.66 -0.08 -26.09
CA PHE A 379 -8.24 1.20 -25.50
C PHE A 379 -6.81 1.59 -25.87
N LYS A 380 -6.09 0.74 -26.60
CA LYS A 380 -4.65 0.87 -26.87
C LYS A 380 -4.26 2.25 -27.41
N ASN A 381 -4.96 2.74 -28.43
CA ASN A 381 -4.69 4.06 -29.01
C ASN A 381 -4.84 5.20 -28.00
N LYS A 382 -5.82 5.10 -27.09
CA LYS A 382 -6.02 6.12 -26.05
C LYS A 382 -4.95 6.02 -24.98
N LEU A 383 -4.61 4.82 -24.53
CA LEU A 383 -3.58 4.58 -23.51
C LEU A 383 -2.19 5.03 -23.99
N GLU A 384 -1.84 4.69 -25.23
CA GLU A 384 -0.52 4.95 -25.83
C GLU A 384 -0.38 6.37 -26.41
N GLU A 385 -1.40 7.22 -26.28
CA GLU A 385 -1.31 8.62 -26.72
C GLU A 385 -0.14 9.31 -26.02
N LYS A 386 0.82 9.81 -26.80
CA LYS A 386 1.99 10.54 -26.31
C LYS A 386 1.61 11.99 -26.02
N LEU A 387 1.79 12.43 -24.78
CA LEU A 387 1.38 13.76 -24.32
C LEU A 387 2.56 14.72 -24.23
N ALA A 388 3.67 14.27 -23.61
CA ALA A 388 4.89 15.05 -23.39
C ALA A 388 6.09 14.14 -23.11
N VAL A 389 7.27 14.72 -22.90
CA VAL A 389 8.48 14.04 -22.38
C VAL A 389 8.85 14.65 -21.03
N THR A 390 9.25 13.83 -20.06
CA THR A 390 9.79 14.33 -18.78
C THR A 390 11.31 14.40 -18.82
N GLU A 391 11.92 15.49 -18.35
CA GLU A 391 13.38 15.63 -18.18
C GLU A 391 13.83 15.30 -16.74
N SER A 392 12.89 15.04 -15.84
CA SER A 392 13.12 14.73 -14.44
C SER A 392 12.38 13.47 -14.03
N LEU A 393 12.78 12.87 -12.91
CA LEU A 393 12.05 11.77 -12.30
C LEU A 393 10.66 12.26 -11.86
N LEU A 394 9.61 11.53 -12.24
CA LEU A 394 8.24 11.75 -11.75
C LEU A 394 7.85 10.60 -10.82
N TYR A 395 7.43 10.91 -9.60
CA TYR A 395 6.92 9.95 -8.62
C TYR A 395 5.81 10.57 -7.76
N ARG A 396 5.03 9.74 -7.04
CA ARG A 396 3.97 10.19 -6.12
C ARG A 396 4.24 9.85 -4.66
N ARG A 397 4.61 8.62 -4.35
CA ARG A 397 4.54 8.10 -2.99
C ARG A 397 5.40 8.89 -1.99
N GLY A 398 4.79 9.26 -0.87
CA GLY A 398 5.37 10.03 0.24
C GLY A 398 4.27 10.77 1.02
N ASN A 399 4.54 11.19 2.25
CA ASN A 399 3.54 11.92 3.05
C ASN A 399 3.15 13.29 2.49
N PHE A 400 3.95 13.84 1.57
CA PHE A 400 3.73 15.14 0.91
C PHE A 400 3.95 14.98 -0.61
N ASN A 401 3.91 16.08 -1.37
CA ASN A 401 4.00 16.03 -2.84
C ASN A 401 5.21 15.22 -3.34
N GLY A 402 4.95 14.29 -4.26
CA GLY A 402 5.93 13.85 -5.23
C GLY A 402 6.00 14.80 -6.44
N THR A 403 6.99 14.62 -7.30
CA THR A 403 7.16 15.44 -8.51
C THR A 403 6.05 15.22 -9.54
N PHE A 404 5.38 14.05 -9.55
CA PHE A 404 4.17 13.85 -10.37
C PHE A 404 2.99 14.61 -9.76
N ASP A 405 2.83 14.64 -8.44
CA ASP A 405 1.77 15.45 -7.81
C ASP A 405 1.95 16.93 -8.08
N GLN A 406 3.19 17.41 -8.07
CA GLN A 406 3.50 18.80 -8.46
C GLN A 406 3.00 19.09 -9.87
N LEU A 407 3.26 18.20 -10.83
CA LEU A 407 2.77 18.31 -12.20
C LEU A 407 1.24 18.37 -12.28
N ILE A 408 0.54 17.53 -11.49
CA ILE A 408 -0.93 17.53 -11.42
C ILE A 408 -1.45 18.86 -10.85
N CYS A 409 -0.83 19.35 -9.77
CA CYS A 409 -1.17 20.64 -9.18
C CYS A 409 -0.91 21.81 -10.15
N ASP A 410 0.20 21.80 -10.88
CA ASP A 410 0.53 22.82 -11.88
C ASP A 410 -0.50 22.82 -13.03
N ALA A 411 -0.88 21.63 -13.52
CA ALA A 411 -1.91 21.49 -14.54
C ALA A 411 -3.28 22.02 -14.08
N LEU A 412 -3.69 21.69 -12.85
CA LEU A 412 -4.91 22.21 -12.25
C LEU A 412 -4.92 23.74 -12.19
N MET A 413 -3.82 24.34 -11.69
CA MET A 413 -3.72 25.80 -11.57
C MET A 413 -3.71 26.49 -12.93
N GLU A 414 -2.89 26.00 -13.88
CA GLU A 414 -2.71 26.65 -15.19
C GLU A 414 -3.98 26.56 -16.05
N ILE A 415 -4.59 25.37 -16.15
CA ILE A 415 -5.76 25.16 -17.01
C ILE A 415 -7.03 25.78 -16.42
N GLN A 416 -7.18 25.80 -15.10
CA GLN A 416 -8.39 26.35 -14.46
C GLN A 416 -8.23 27.79 -13.98
N GLY A 417 -7.03 28.37 -14.03
CA GLY A 417 -6.76 29.72 -13.55
C GLY A 417 -6.93 29.87 -12.05
N ALA A 418 -6.44 28.90 -11.28
CA ALA A 418 -6.48 28.91 -9.82
C ALA A 418 -5.20 29.50 -9.20
N ASP A 419 -5.31 30.02 -7.97
CA ASP A 419 -4.16 30.50 -7.19
C ASP A 419 -3.44 29.36 -6.47
N ILE A 420 -4.21 28.36 -6.03
CA ILE A 420 -3.78 27.21 -5.24
C ILE A 420 -4.41 25.96 -5.86
N ALA A 421 -3.73 24.82 -5.74
CA ALA A 421 -4.32 23.52 -6.07
C ALA A 421 -4.23 22.53 -4.91
N PHE A 422 -5.26 21.71 -4.76
CA PHE A 422 -5.32 20.56 -3.86
C PHE A 422 -5.54 19.28 -4.67
N SER A 423 -4.57 18.37 -4.59
CA SER A 423 -4.66 17.03 -5.18
C SER A 423 -4.67 15.99 -4.05
N PRO A 424 -5.50 14.93 -4.12
CA PRO A 424 -5.74 14.04 -3.01
C PRO A 424 -4.54 13.17 -2.63
N GLY A 425 -4.56 12.81 -1.36
CA GLY A 425 -3.74 11.91 -0.55
C GLY A 425 -3.16 10.60 -1.12
N PHE A 426 -3.41 10.23 -2.38
CA PHE A 426 -3.34 8.84 -2.83
C PHE A 426 -1.93 8.23 -2.93
N ARG A 427 -1.79 6.99 -2.46
CA ARG A 427 -0.51 6.26 -2.44
C ARG A 427 -0.22 5.47 -3.70
N TRP A 428 -1.25 5.15 -4.48
CA TRP A 428 -1.13 4.46 -5.76
C TRP A 428 -0.66 5.39 -6.86
N GLY A 429 -0.06 4.81 -7.89
CA GLY A 429 0.61 5.54 -8.96
C GLY A 429 1.73 4.74 -9.59
N THR A 430 2.42 5.38 -10.52
CA THR A 430 3.64 4.86 -11.15
C THR A 430 4.73 5.93 -11.14
N SER A 431 5.94 5.54 -11.52
CA SER A 431 7.09 6.46 -11.65
C SER A 431 7.56 6.51 -13.10
N LEU A 432 8.09 7.66 -13.53
CA LEU A 432 8.70 7.86 -14.84
C LEU A 432 10.12 8.39 -14.69
N LEU A 433 11.03 7.84 -15.47
CA LEU A 433 12.44 8.23 -15.46
C LEU A 433 12.68 9.46 -16.36
N PRO A 434 13.75 10.24 -16.11
CA PRO A 434 14.19 11.26 -17.06
C PRO A 434 14.35 10.70 -18.48
N GLY A 435 13.77 11.40 -19.46
CA GLY A 435 13.72 11.03 -20.87
C GLY A 435 12.49 10.21 -21.27
N ASP A 436 11.67 9.74 -20.32
CA ASP A 436 10.48 8.96 -20.65
C ASP A 436 9.40 9.83 -21.31
N THR A 437 8.70 9.23 -22.29
CA THR A 437 7.47 9.83 -22.83
C THR A 437 6.34 9.62 -21.83
N ILE A 438 5.70 10.71 -21.42
CA ILE A 438 4.45 10.69 -20.66
C ILE A 438 3.32 10.36 -21.62
N THR A 439 2.64 9.23 -21.39
CA THR A 439 1.47 8.81 -22.14
C THR A 439 0.20 9.10 -21.36
N MET A 440 -0.96 8.99 -22.00
CA MET A 440 -2.24 9.05 -21.32
C MET A 440 -2.42 7.93 -20.29
N GLU A 441 -1.87 6.74 -20.55
CA GLU A 441 -1.83 5.67 -19.53
C GLU A 441 -1.10 6.12 -18.28
N HIS A 442 0.08 6.74 -18.41
CA HIS A 442 0.80 7.25 -17.25
C HIS A 442 0.01 8.30 -16.48
N VAL A 443 -0.79 9.14 -17.15
CA VAL A 443 -1.71 10.09 -16.47
C VAL A 443 -2.84 9.36 -15.77
N LEU A 444 -3.43 8.34 -16.41
CA LEU A 444 -4.53 7.55 -15.84
C LEU A 444 -4.08 6.70 -14.65
N ASP A 445 -2.87 6.15 -14.68
CA ASP A 445 -2.24 5.48 -13.53
C ASP A 445 -2.14 6.36 -12.29
N GLN A 446 -2.23 7.69 -12.48
CA GLN A 446 -2.20 8.66 -11.39
C GLN A 446 -3.58 9.16 -10.96
N THR A 447 -4.61 8.98 -11.79
CA THR A 447 -5.84 9.78 -11.69
C THR A 447 -7.14 9.02 -11.97
N ALA A 448 -7.08 7.80 -12.50
CA ALA A 448 -8.26 7.04 -12.91
C ALA A 448 -9.06 6.52 -11.70
N ILE A 449 -10.13 7.24 -11.38
CA ILE A 449 -11.12 6.91 -10.35
C ILE A 449 -12.54 7.17 -10.86
N THR A 450 -13.54 6.60 -10.20
CA THR A 450 -14.97 6.73 -10.58
C THR A 450 -15.57 8.10 -10.28
N TYR A 451 -14.84 8.97 -9.58
CA TYR A 451 -15.24 10.33 -9.20
C TYR A 451 -14.14 11.37 -9.50
N GLY A 452 -13.46 11.22 -10.65
CA GLY A 452 -12.27 11.99 -11.05
C GLY A 452 -12.52 13.46 -11.44
N LYS A 453 -13.72 13.97 -11.22
CA LYS A 453 -14.14 15.32 -11.63
C LYS A 453 -13.35 16.39 -10.89
N THR A 454 -12.95 17.40 -11.64
CA THR A 454 -12.27 18.58 -11.10
C THR A 454 -13.23 19.64 -10.59
N THR A 455 -12.75 20.52 -9.73
CA THR A 455 -13.50 21.61 -9.09
C THR A 455 -12.64 22.87 -9.06
N LEU A 456 -13.29 24.03 -9.15
CA LEU A 456 -12.68 25.33 -8.91
C LEU A 456 -13.52 26.06 -7.86
N ASN A 457 -13.02 26.09 -6.63
CA ASN A 457 -13.73 26.64 -5.48
C ASN A 457 -13.11 27.96 -5.04
N GLU A 458 -13.86 28.75 -4.27
CA GLU A 458 -13.32 29.88 -3.52
C GLU A 458 -13.27 29.53 -2.03
N PHE A 459 -12.07 29.53 -1.44
CA PHE A 459 -11.88 29.32 0.00
C PHE A 459 -11.24 30.54 0.65
N THR A 460 -11.66 30.86 1.87
CA THR A 460 -10.95 31.83 2.70
C THR A 460 -9.60 31.26 3.15
N GLY A 461 -8.65 32.13 3.50
CA GLY A 461 -7.37 31.68 4.09
C GLY A 461 -7.56 30.80 5.33
N GLU A 462 -8.56 31.09 6.14
CA GLU A 462 -8.96 30.26 7.29
C GLU A 462 -9.47 28.87 6.86
N GLN A 463 -10.33 28.78 5.85
CA GLN A 463 -10.82 27.49 5.34
C GLN A 463 -9.67 26.64 4.79
N ILE A 464 -8.72 27.24 4.07
CA ILE A 464 -7.52 26.56 3.57
C ILE A 464 -6.72 25.97 4.74
N ARG A 465 -6.50 26.77 5.80
CA ARG A 465 -5.82 26.28 7.00
C ARG A 465 -6.56 25.12 7.65
N THR A 466 -7.87 25.25 7.83
CA THR A 466 -8.70 24.19 8.44
C THR A 466 -8.61 22.88 7.68
N ILE A 467 -8.64 22.92 6.34
CA ILE A 467 -8.48 21.72 5.50
C ILE A 467 -7.10 21.07 5.75
N LEU A 468 -6.02 21.86 5.79
CA LEU A 468 -4.68 21.34 6.03
C LEU A 468 -4.51 20.78 7.46
N GLU A 469 -5.12 21.42 8.46
CA GLU A 469 -5.13 20.93 9.85
C GLU A 469 -5.87 19.59 9.94
N ASP A 470 -7.08 19.49 9.37
CA ASP A 470 -7.89 18.27 9.40
C ASP A 470 -7.17 17.07 8.77
N VAL A 471 -6.55 17.27 7.60
CA VAL A 471 -5.76 16.21 6.95
C VAL A 471 -4.49 15.88 7.75
N GLY A 472 -3.81 16.90 8.31
CA GLY A 472 -2.65 16.69 9.16
C GLY A 472 -2.98 15.92 10.44
N ASP A 473 -4.15 16.18 11.01
CA ASP A 473 -4.64 15.51 12.22
C ASP A 473 -5.05 14.07 11.96
N ASN A 474 -5.51 13.77 10.76
CA ASN A 474 -5.73 12.41 10.33
C ASN A 474 -4.41 11.63 10.17
N LEU A 475 -3.46 12.14 9.39
CA LEU A 475 -2.22 11.42 9.09
C LEU A 475 -1.31 11.28 10.32
N PHE A 476 -1.15 12.36 11.09
CA PHE A 476 -0.20 12.42 12.20
C PHE A 476 -0.87 12.22 13.56
N ASN A 477 -2.06 11.61 13.61
CA ASN A 477 -2.69 11.28 14.88
C ASN A 477 -1.81 10.31 15.67
N PRO A 478 -1.49 10.57 16.96
CA PRO A 478 -0.70 9.64 17.75
C PRO A 478 -1.42 8.32 18.03
N ASP A 479 -2.75 8.29 17.90
CA ASP A 479 -3.53 7.06 17.98
C ASP A 479 -3.84 6.54 16.56
N PRO A 480 -3.31 5.35 16.17
CA PRO A 480 -3.56 4.73 14.88
C PRO A 480 -5.04 4.56 14.50
N TYR A 481 -5.96 4.37 15.45
CA TYR A 481 -7.40 4.22 15.14
C TYR A 481 -8.08 5.52 14.69
N TYR A 482 -7.40 6.66 14.74
CA TYR A 482 -7.85 7.89 14.12
C TYR A 482 -7.12 8.20 12.82
N GLN A 483 -6.14 7.37 12.45
CA GLN A 483 -5.49 7.44 11.15
C GLN A 483 -6.33 6.72 10.10
N GLN A 484 -6.62 7.39 8.99
CA GLN A 484 -7.35 6.79 7.88
C GLN A 484 -6.40 6.30 6.78
N GLY A 485 -5.07 6.36 6.98
CA GLY A 485 -4.07 5.79 6.07
C GLY A 485 -3.91 6.51 4.72
N GLY A 486 -4.37 7.75 4.58
CA GLY A 486 -4.00 8.64 3.47
C GLY A 486 -2.82 9.55 3.84
N ASP A 487 -2.09 10.04 2.83
CA ASP A 487 -1.05 11.06 3.02
C ASP A 487 -1.62 12.49 2.99
N MET A 488 -0.81 13.53 3.26
CA MET A 488 -1.28 14.91 3.19
C MET A 488 -1.84 15.24 1.81
N VAL A 489 -2.87 16.07 1.75
CA VAL A 489 -3.30 16.69 0.50
C VAL A 489 -2.09 17.34 -0.17
N ARG A 490 -1.92 17.08 -1.46
CA ARG A 490 -0.81 17.66 -2.23
C ARG A 490 -1.17 19.07 -2.62
N VAL A 491 -0.22 19.98 -2.43
CA VAL A 491 -0.46 21.41 -2.48
C VAL A 491 0.32 22.04 -3.64
N GLY A 492 -0.36 22.83 -4.48
CA GLY A 492 0.24 23.72 -5.47
C GLY A 492 0.06 25.19 -5.08
N GLY A 493 1.05 26.03 -5.38
CA GLY A 493 0.99 27.49 -5.21
C GLY A 493 1.16 28.00 -3.77
N LEU A 494 0.64 27.26 -2.78
CA LEU A 494 0.73 27.58 -1.35
C LEU A 494 1.96 26.94 -0.70
N GLU A 495 2.73 27.74 0.02
CA GLU A 495 3.80 27.28 0.92
C GLU A 495 3.27 27.32 2.36
N TYR A 496 3.71 26.39 3.20
CA TYR A 496 3.34 26.34 4.62
C TYR A 496 4.37 25.58 5.45
N ALA A 497 4.28 25.72 6.77
CA ALA A 497 4.99 24.87 7.72
C ALA A 497 4.00 23.96 8.45
N ILE A 498 4.47 22.75 8.78
CA ILE A 498 3.72 21.78 9.58
C ILE A 498 4.57 21.29 10.75
N ASP A 499 4.04 21.44 11.96
CA ASP A 499 4.57 20.82 13.18
C ASP A 499 3.83 19.51 13.45
N ILE A 500 4.51 18.39 13.18
CA ILE A 500 3.91 17.06 13.34
C ILE A 500 3.77 16.63 14.80
N SER A 501 4.43 17.34 15.73
CA SER A 501 4.37 17.08 17.16
C SER A 501 3.28 17.91 17.85
N ALA A 502 2.79 18.96 17.18
CA ALA A 502 1.74 19.83 17.70
C ALA A 502 0.39 19.10 17.79
N PRO A 503 -0.46 19.49 18.76
CA PRO A 503 -1.79 18.92 18.91
C PRO A 503 -2.73 19.35 17.79
N MET A 504 -3.88 18.66 17.74
CA MET A 504 -4.97 18.90 16.79
C MET A 504 -5.30 20.39 16.61
N GLY A 505 -5.40 20.83 15.35
CA GLY A 505 -5.70 22.23 14.99
C GLY A 505 -4.58 23.25 15.23
N LYS A 506 -3.36 22.81 15.56
CA LYS A 506 -2.18 23.68 15.79
C LYS A 506 -0.94 23.26 14.99
N ARG A 507 -1.08 22.39 14.00
CA ARG A 507 0.04 21.89 13.21
C ARG A 507 0.46 22.87 12.12
N ILE A 508 -0.48 23.58 11.51
CA ILE A 508 -0.25 24.39 10.31
C ILE A 508 0.09 25.84 10.67
N SER A 509 1.20 26.33 10.12
CA SER A 509 1.71 27.68 10.32
C SER A 509 2.36 28.24 9.06
N ASP A 510 2.74 29.52 9.09
CA ASP A 510 3.57 30.17 8.07
C ASP A 510 3.04 30.04 6.63
N MET A 511 1.71 30.10 6.44
CA MET A 511 1.08 29.98 5.13
C MET A 511 1.35 31.21 4.25
N THR A 512 2.01 31.00 3.11
CA THR A 512 2.34 32.04 2.14
C THR A 512 1.92 31.65 0.72
N LEU A 513 1.48 32.64 -0.06
CA LEU A 513 1.21 32.53 -1.50
C LEU A 513 2.05 33.56 -2.23
N LYS A 514 2.97 33.10 -3.10
CA LYS A 514 3.92 33.96 -3.82
C LYS A 514 4.71 34.89 -2.87
N GLY A 515 5.18 34.32 -1.75
CA GLY A 515 5.94 35.02 -0.71
C GLY A 515 5.15 36.00 0.16
N LYS A 516 3.82 36.11 0.00
CA LYS A 516 2.96 36.96 0.83
C LYS A 516 2.15 36.10 1.81
N PRO A 517 2.02 36.50 3.09
CA PRO A 517 1.15 35.80 4.03
C PRO A 517 -0.28 35.66 3.51
N ILE A 518 -0.88 34.50 3.77
CA ILE A 518 -2.31 34.29 3.53
C ILE A 518 -3.12 35.14 4.51
N ASP A 519 -4.08 35.91 3.98
CA ASP A 519 -5.05 36.63 4.79
C ASP A 519 -6.21 35.69 5.11
N ALA A 520 -6.53 35.55 6.39
CA ALA A 520 -7.53 34.60 6.88
C ALA A 520 -8.94 34.81 6.28
N ARG A 521 -9.30 36.06 5.96
CA ARG A 521 -10.64 36.44 5.46
C ARG A 521 -10.70 36.61 3.95
N LYS A 522 -9.55 36.81 3.30
CA LYS A 522 -9.48 36.87 1.83
C LYS A 522 -9.84 35.53 1.22
N LYS A 523 -10.60 35.56 0.13
CA LYS A 523 -10.89 34.39 -0.71
C LYS A 523 -9.80 34.17 -1.77
N TYR A 524 -9.47 32.90 -2.00
CA TYR A 524 -8.51 32.43 -2.99
C TYR A 524 -9.18 31.40 -3.89
N LYS A 525 -8.83 31.39 -5.18
CA LYS A 525 -9.29 30.35 -6.10
C LYS A 525 -8.49 29.08 -5.87
N VAL A 526 -9.16 28.00 -5.52
CA VAL A 526 -8.54 26.70 -5.22
C VAL A 526 -9.08 25.66 -6.19
N ALA A 527 -8.22 25.16 -7.07
CA ALA A 527 -8.54 24.02 -7.92
C ALA A 527 -8.36 22.72 -7.14
N GLY A 528 -9.20 21.73 -7.41
CA GLY A 528 -9.05 20.39 -6.84
C GLY A 528 -9.76 19.32 -7.65
N TRP A 529 -9.70 18.08 -7.22
CA TRP A 529 -10.39 16.96 -7.86
C TRP A 529 -10.66 15.84 -6.85
N ALA A 530 -11.37 14.79 -7.28
CA ALA A 530 -11.74 13.65 -6.44
C ALA A 530 -12.63 14.02 -5.23
N SER A 531 -13.55 14.97 -5.42
CA SER A 531 -14.52 15.31 -4.37
C SER A 531 -15.39 14.10 -4.04
N VAL A 532 -15.54 13.82 -2.74
CA VAL A 532 -16.48 12.79 -2.23
C VAL A 532 -17.94 13.23 -2.32
N GLN A 533 -18.19 14.50 -2.67
CA GLN A 533 -19.51 15.03 -2.96
C GLN A 533 -19.81 14.93 -4.46
N PRO A 534 -21.08 14.73 -4.87
CA PRO A 534 -21.45 14.72 -6.27
C PRO A 534 -20.97 15.98 -7.00
N GLN A 535 -20.40 15.78 -8.20
CA GLN A 535 -19.93 16.87 -9.06
C GLN A 535 -20.80 16.98 -10.31
N PRO A 536 -20.93 18.18 -10.92
CA PRO A 536 -21.65 18.34 -12.17
C PRO A 536 -21.08 17.45 -13.27
N GLU A 537 -21.94 16.80 -14.06
CA GLU A 537 -21.51 15.88 -15.12
C GLU A 537 -20.60 16.56 -16.16
N LEU A 538 -20.83 17.86 -16.41
CA LEU A 538 -20.05 18.69 -17.33
C LEU A 538 -18.65 19.06 -16.82
N ALA A 539 -18.33 18.82 -15.55
CA ALA A 539 -16.99 19.05 -15.05
C ALA A 539 -15.99 18.14 -15.78
N LYS A 540 -14.85 18.70 -16.17
CA LYS A 540 -13.76 17.92 -16.77
C LYS A 540 -13.18 16.97 -15.72
N ASP A 541 -12.83 15.77 -16.15
CA ASP A 541 -12.05 14.86 -15.33
C ASP A 541 -10.59 15.31 -15.26
N ILE A 542 -9.92 14.97 -14.16
CA ILE A 542 -8.55 15.40 -13.91
C ILE A 542 -7.58 14.94 -15.00
N TRP A 543 -7.76 13.74 -15.56
CA TRP A 543 -6.87 13.24 -16.61
C TRP A 543 -6.96 14.07 -17.89
N ASP A 544 -8.12 14.67 -18.18
CA ASP A 544 -8.28 15.56 -19.33
C ASP A 544 -7.56 16.90 -19.10
N ILE A 545 -7.65 17.44 -17.87
CA ILE A 545 -6.91 18.65 -17.46
C ILE A 545 -5.40 18.44 -17.57
N VAL A 546 -4.89 17.33 -17.02
CA VAL A 546 -3.46 17.01 -17.06
C VAL A 546 -3.00 16.74 -18.49
N ALA A 547 -3.78 16.01 -19.29
CA ALA A 547 -3.43 15.75 -20.68
C ALA A 547 -3.43 17.02 -21.55
N GLU A 548 -4.40 17.94 -21.34
CA GLU A 548 -4.43 19.26 -21.99
C GLU A 548 -3.15 20.06 -21.68
N TYR A 549 -2.77 20.14 -20.40
CA TYR A 549 -1.54 20.78 -19.95
C TYR A 549 -0.30 20.16 -20.59
N LEU A 550 -0.15 18.85 -20.55
CA LEU A 550 1.03 18.14 -21.09
C LEU A 550 1.16 18.32 -22.61
N ARG A 551 0.05 18.23 -23.36
CA ARG A 551 0.04 18.47 -24.80
C ARG A 551 0.51 19.88 -25.14
N ALA A 552 0.23 20.87 -24.29
CA ALA A 552 0.68 22.24 -24.47
C ALA A 552 2.18 22.40 -24.13
N LYS A 553 2.64 21.81 -23.02
CA LYS A 553 4.05 21.93 -22.58
C LYS A 553 5.05 21.19 -23.46
N LYS A 554 4.68 20.04 -24.02
CA LYS A 554 5.53 19.09 -24.80
C LYS A 554 6.69 18.46 -24.02
N THR A 555 7.34 19.23 -23.17
CA THR A 555 8.40 18.78 -22.27
C THR A 555 8.16 19.36 -20.88
N VAL A 556 8.37 18.55 -19.84
CA VAL A 556 8.24 18.98 -18.44
C VAL A 556 9.52 18.67 -17.66
N LYS A 557 9.87 19.55 -16.74
CA LYS A 557 11.01 19.38 -15.84
C LYS A 557 10.62 19.87 -14.45
N ILE A 558 10.34 18.94 -13.56
CA ILE A 558 10.00 19.19 -12.16
C ILE A 558 11.21 18.81 -11.31
N THR A 559 12.01 19.80 -10.93
CA THR A 559 13.22 19.59 -10.11
C THR A 559 12.96 19.70 -8.61
N GLN A 560 11.84 20.33 -8.23
CA GLN A 560 11.45 20.48 -6.83
C GLN A 560 9.92 20.32 -6.72
N ALA A 561 9.49 19.44 -5.82
CA ALA A 561 8.09 19.33 -5.43
C ALA A 561 7.81 20.28 -4.26
N ASN A 562 6.59 20.82 -4.19
CA ASN A 562 6.17 21.64 -3.06
C ASN A 562 6.00 20.77 -1.80
N THR A 563 6.95 20.89 -0.88
CA THR A 563 6.92 20.21 0.41
C THR A 563 6.92 21.23 1.53
N PRO A 564 6.10 21.07 2.58
CA PRO A 564 6.07 22.03 3.67
C PRO A 564 7.37 22.03 4.47
N LYS A 565 7.62 23.14 5.16
CA LYS A 565 8.67 23.17 6.18
C LYS A 565 8.24 22.31 7.37
N LEU A 566 8.98 21.24 7.64
CA LEU A 566 8.71 20.34 8.76
C LEU A 566 9.27 20.92 10.07
N LYS A 567 8.49 20.82 11.15
CA LYS A 567 8.85 21.12 12.54
C LYS A 567 8.51 19.92 13.42
N GLY A 568 9.22 19.71 14.52
CA GLY A 568 8.92 18.64 15.49
C GLY A 568 9.17 17.23 14.96
N ALA A 569 10.02 17.10 13.95
CA ALA A 569 10.37 15.85 13.27
C ALA A 569 11.89 15.64 13.18
N GLU A 570 12.66 16.40 13.97
CA GLU A 570 14.11 16.36 13.95
C GLU A 570 14.60 14.93 14.26
N ASN A 571 15.46 14.39 13.39
CA ASN A 571 15.98 13.01 13.48
C ASN A 571 14.93 11.90 13.33
N ASN A 572 13.72 12.18 12.84
CA ASN A 572 12.76 11.13 12.53
C ASN A 572 13.31 10.29 11.34
N PRO A 573 13.55 8.98 11.50
CA PRO A 573 14.12 8.13 10.44
C PRO A 573 13.12 7.81 9.32
N GLY A 574 11.88 8.28 9.44
CA GLY A 574 10.89 8.35 8.38
C GLY A 574 11.10 9.52 7.42
N ILE A 575 12.16 10.33 7.59
CA ILE A 575 12.48 11.49 6.76
C ILE A 575 13.85 11.32 6.13
N ALA A 576 13.91 11.46 4.81
CA ALA A 576 15.13 11.71 4.08
C ALA A 576 14.92 12.87 3.09
N LEU A 577 15.47 14.03 3.46
CA LEU A 577 15.38 15.30 2.74
C LEU A 577 16.48 15.47 1.71
#